data_AF-A0A0L6JHM2-F1
#
_entry.id   AF-A0A0L6JHM2-F1
#
_cell.length_a   1.000
_cell.length_b   1.000
_cell.length_c   1.000
_cell.angle_alpha   90.00
_cell.angle_beta   90.00
_cell.angle_gamma   90.00
#
_symmetry.space_group_name_H-M   'P 1'
#
loop_
_entity.id
_entity.type
_entity.pdbx_description
1 polymer ?
#
loop_
_entity_poly.entity_id
_entity_poly.type
_entity_poly.pdbx_seq_one_letter_code
_entity_poly.pdbx_strand_id
1 'polypeptide(L)'
;MGLKDGNSTLPVKFMASCEEYNDAEIVLVGVPMDFTCSFRPGTRFGPQKIREVSIGIEEYSVYMDKDLTDSSFFDCGDLDMPFGNVEGSLKLIGDSAQEILDDGKFPIFIGGEHLISVPVIKEVHKKYGDELIVLHFDAHADLREVIWDVLTPMHLLSEGSSTLCPEKTFISSALDQEQRKSSNLQRITPICTSLMLLSHWRK
;
A
#
# COMPACT_ATOMS: atom_id res chain seq x y z
N MET A 1 -10.20 17.94 -7.22
CA MET A 1 -9.50 18.40 -6.00
C MET A 1 -8.11 17.83 -6.08
N GLY A 2 -7.07 18.68 -6.08
CA GLY A 2 -5.70 18.19 -6.15
C GLY A 2 -5.26 17.66 -4.80
N LEU A 3 -4.39 16.64 -4.78
CA LEU A 3 -3.77 16.09 -3.56
C LEU A 3 -3.09 17.19 -2.71
N LYS A 4 -2.61 18.24 -3.39
CA LYS A 4 -1.80 19.33 -2.85
C LYS A 4 -2.59 20.39 -2.09
N ASP A 5 -3.89 20.51 -2.36
CA ASP A 5 -4.70 21.59 -1.80
C ASP A 5 -5.06 21.34 -0.32
N GLY A 6 -4.82 20.13 0.20
CA GLY A 6 -5.18 19.75 1.58
C GLY A 6 -6.68 19.91 1.91
N ASN A 7 -7.50 20.25 0.91
CA ASN A 7 -8.95 20.35 0.99
C ASN A 7 -9.53 18.93 1.00
N SER A 8 -9.30 18.26 2.12
CA SER A 8 -9.79 16.94 2.41
C SER A 8 -11.31 16.98 2.47
N THR A 9 -11.93 15.94 1.92
CA THR A 9 -13.34 15.58 2.12
C THR A 9 -13.69 15.27 3.59
N LEU A 10 -12.73 15.43 4.52
CA LEU A 10 -12.81 15.02 5.92
C LEU A 10 -12.21 16.04 6.89
N PRO A 11 -12.75 16.14 8.12
CA PRO A 11 -12.31 17.11 9.13
C PRO A 11 -11.10 16.67 9.97
N VAL A 12 -10.69 15.39 9.92
CA VAL A 12 -9.62 14.85 10.79
C VAL A 12 -8.42 14.42 9.95
N LYS A 13 -7.26 14.98 10.26
CA LYS A 13 -5.95 14.55 9.75
C LYS A 13 -5.24 13.64 10.75
N PHE A 14 -4.28 12.86 10.28
CA PHE A 14 -3.38 12.10 11.13
C PHE A 14 -2.58 13.06 12.03
N MET A 15 -2.39 12.69 13.30
CA MET A 15 -1.62 13.45 14.29
C MET A 15 -0.23 13.85 13.75
N ALA A 16 0.33 14.98 14.20
CA ALA A 16 1.67 15.47 13.81
C ALA A 16 1.91 15.67 12.30
N SER A 17 0.88 15.63 11.45
CA SER A 17 1.02 15.93 10.02
C SER A 17 1.32 17.41 9.76
N CYS A 18 2.12 17.67 8.73
CA CYS A 18 2.42 19.02 8.26
C CYS A 18 1.16 19.71 7.71
N GLU A 19 1.10 21.04 7.84
CA GLU A 19 -0.01 21.83 7.30
C GLU A 19 0.08 22.00 5.78
N GLU A 20 1.30 22.09 5.25
CA GLU A 20 1.59 22.36 3.85
C GLU A 20 2.21 21.15 3.14
N TYR A 21 1.74 20.87 1.93
CA TYR A 21 2.23 19.74 1.12
C TYR A 21 3.73 19.86 0.77
N ASN A 22 4.21 21.09 0.58
CA ASN A 22 5.59 21.33 0.13
C ASN A 22 6.64 21.03 1.20
N ASP A 23 6.26 21.08 2.48
CA ASP A 23 7.18 20.91 3.61
C ASP A 23 7.41 19.42 3.95
N ALA A 24 6.62 18.53 3.36
CA ALA A 24 6.66 17.10 3.63
C ALA A 24 7.53 16.32 2.63
N GLU A 25 8.28 15.35 3.15
CA GLU A 25 8.98 14.34 2.35
C GLU A 25 8.10 13.12 2.06
N ILE A 26 7.12 12.86 2.94
CA ILE A 26 6.20 11.73 2.87
C ILE A 26 4.77 12.24 2.65
N VAL A 27 3.97 11.56 1.82
CA VAL A 27 2.57 11.92 1.60
C VAL A 27 1.68 10.75 1.96
N LEU A 28 0.78 10.97 2.92
CA LEU A 28 -0.23 10.01 3.36
C LEU A 28 -1.53 10.22 2.59
N VAL A 29 -2.03 9.16 1.96
CA VAL A 29 -3.24 9.16 1.12
C VAL A 29 -4.20 8.09 1.60
N GLY A 30 -5.45 8.47 1.87
CA GLY A 30 -6.52 7.53 2.18
C GLY A 30 -7.28 7.06 0.93
N VAL A 31 -7.57 5.77 0.85
CA VAL A 31 -8.31 5.16 -0.27
C VAL A 31 -9.49 4.36 0.29
N PRO A 32 -10.65 4.99 0.49
CA PRO A 32 -11.83 4.36 1.10
C PRO A 32 -12.57 3.46 0.10
N MET A 33 -11.95 2.35 -0.29
CA MET A 33 -12.46 1.40 -1.29
C MET A 33 -12.57 -0.04 -0.73
N ASP A 34 -13.70 -0.70 -0.99
CA ASP A 34 -13.96 -2.13 -0.68
C ASP A 34 -14.95 -2.78 -1.66
N PHE A 35 -14.97 -2.31 -2.92
CA PHE A 35 -15.97 -2.68 -3.93
C PHE A 35 -15.89 -4.16 -4.34
N THR A 36 -14.72 -4.77 -4.23
CA THR A 36 -14.52 -6.18 -4.61
C THR A 36 -14.52 -7.14 -3.42
N CYS A 37 -14.73 -6.61 -2.20
CA CYS A 37 -14.75 -7.42 -0.98
C CYS A 37 -15.95 -8.37 -0.96
N SER A 38 -15.67 -9.68 -0.86
CA SER A 38 -16.74 -10.71 -0.93
C SER A 38 -17.32 -11.12 0.42
N PHE A 39 -16.50 -11.17 1.49
CA PHE A 39 -16.92 -11.76 2.76
C PHE A 39 -17.46 -10.75 3.77
N ARG A 40 -16.67 -9.71 4.10
CA ARG A 40 -17.00 -8.72 5.14
C ARG A 40 -16.71 -7.30 4.63
N PRO A 41 -17.74 -6.56 4.16
CA PRO A 41 -17.55 -5.16 3.79
C PRO A 41 -17.28 -4.29 5.01
N GLY A 42 -16.79 -3.07 4.77
CA GLY A 42 -16.51 -2.08 5.80
C GLY A 42 -15.05 -1.63 5.86
N THR A 43 -14.15 -2.23 5.08
CA THR A 43 -12.75 -1.80 5.05
C THR A 43 -12.58 -0.40 4.44
N ARG A 44 -13.57 0.09 3.67
CA ARG A 44 -13.62 1.50 3.21
C ARG A 44 -13.57 2.53 4.36
N PHE A 45 -13.95 2.15 5.58
CA PHE A 45 -13.89 3.03 6.76
C PHE A 45 -12.53 3.02 7.46
N GLY A 46 -11.61 2.15 7.05
CA GLY A 46 -10.27 1.99 7.63
C GLY A 46 -9.47 3.29 7.68
N PRO A 47 -9.32 4.04 6.56
CA PRO A 47 -8.52 5.28 6.54
C PRO A 47 -8.99 6.31 7.58
N GLN A 48 -10.30 6.52 7.67
CA GLN A 48 -10.90 7.43 8.63
C GLN A 48 -10.66 6.97 10.06
N LYS A 49 -10.88 5.68 10.34
CA LYS A 49 -10.71 5.14 11.69
C LYS A 49 -9.27 5.22 12.17
N ILE A 50 -8.30 5.00 11.28
CA ILE A 50 -6.87 5.15 11.59
C ILE A 50 -6.55 6.59 12.01
N ARG A 51 -7.07 7.60 11.31
CA ARG A 51 -6.88 9.01 11.67
C ARG A 51 -7.54 9.34 13.02
N GLU A 52 -8.76 8.88 13.23
CA GLU A 52 -9.47 9.10 14.50
C GLU A 52 -8.71 8.55 15.71
N VAL A 53 -8.17 7.33 15.61
CA VAL A 53 -7.42 6.72 16.73
C VAL A 53 -6.01 7.27 16.88
N SER A 54 -5.43 7.88 15.84
CA SER A 54 -4.09 8.45 15.91
C SER A 54 -3.98 9.51 17.00
N ILE A 55 -5.00 10.35 17.20
CA ILE A 55 -4.97 11.39 18.25
C ILE A 55 -4.85 10.81 19.68
N GLY A 56 -5.19 9.54 19.86
CA GLY A 56 -5.13 8.85 21.15
C GLY A 56 -3.81 8.12 21.46
N ILE A 57 -2.82 8.16 20.57
CA ILE A 57 -1.50 7.56 20.80
C ILE A 57 -0.44 8.63 21.07
N GLU A 58 0.67 8.25 21.67
CA GLU A 58 1.81 9.14 21.92
C GLU A 58 2.64 9.32 20.64
N GLU A 59 3.20 10.51 20.43
CA GLU A 59 4.08 10.82 19.28
C GLU A 59 5.43 10.08 19.36
N TYR A 60 5.92 9.81 20.58
CA TYR A 60 7.20 9.17 20.82
C TYR A 60 7.10 7.64 20.93
N SER A 61 7.92 6.94 20.15
CA SER A 61 8.05 5.48 20.19
C SER A 61 9.28 5.05 20.99
N VAL A 62 9.04 4.45 22.17
CA VAL A 62 10.11 3.89 23.03
C VAL A 62 10.90 2.78 22.33
N TYR A 63 10.25 1.97 21.49
CA TYR A 63 10.90 0.87 20.79
C TYR A 63 11.89 1.33 19.72
N MET A 64 11.62 2.48 19.11
CA MET A 64 12.44 3.05 18.04
C MET A 64 13.35 4.17 18.52
N ASP A 65 13.13 4.69 19.74
CA ASP A 65 13.77 5.88 20.29
C ASP A 65 13.66 7.08 19.33
N LYS A 66 12.43 7.33 18.86
CA LYS A 66 12.12 8.37 17.86
C LYS A 66 10.79 9.02 18.12
N ASP A 67 10.69 10.29 17.75
CA ASP A 67 9.46 11.06 17.75
C ASP A 67 8.86 11.11 16.34
N LEU A 68 7.54 11.11 16.24
CA LEU A 68 6.84 11.22 14.96
C LEU A 68 7.16 12.55 14.24
N THR A 69 7.44 13.61 15.01
CA THR A 69 7.85 14.93 14.49
C THR A 69 9.25 14.96 13.89
N ASP A 70 10.07 13.91 14.09
CA ASP A 70 11.38 13.77 13.44
C ASP A 70 11.26 13.50 11.92
N SER A 71 10.07 13.17 11.43
CA SER A 71 9.78 12.91 10.01
C SER A 71 8.73 13.91 9.49
N SER A 72 8.98 14.53 8.33
CA SER A 72 8.00 15.43 7.71
C SER A 72 7.05 14.66 6.79
N PHE A 73 5.77 14.61 7.15
CA PHE A 73 4.74 13.96 6.37
C PHE A 73 3.47 14.81 6.28
N PHE A 74 2.82 14.77 5.13
CA PHE A 74 1.57 15.49 4.86
C PHE A 74 0.42 14.50 4.68
N ASP A 75 -0.68 14.72 5.38
CA ASP A 75 -1.91 13.96 5.18
C ASP A 75 -2.85 14.69 4.21
N CYS A 76 -3.01 14.13 3.02
CA CYS A 76 -3.86 14.70 1.98
C CYS A 76 -5.35 14.34 2.15
N GLY A 77 -5.70 13.55 3.17
CA GLY A 77 -7.06 13.05 3.37
C GLY A 77 -7.41 11.86 2.48
N ASP A 78 -8.69 11.69 2.17
CA ASP A 78 -9.20 10.58 1.37
C ASP A 78 -9.40 10.99 -0.09
N LEU A 79 -9.03 10.09 -1.01
CA LEU A 79 -9.41 10.19 -2.42
C LEU A 79 -10.92 10.09 -2.59
N ASP A 80 -11.47 10.93 -3.46
CA ASP A 80 -12.88 10.87 -3.86
C ASP A 80 -13.10 9.71 -4.85
N MET A 81 -13.42 8.55 -4.31
CA MET A 81 -13.47 7.30 -5.07
C MET A 81 -14.75 7.21 -5.93
N PRO A 82 -14.64 6.91 -7.23
CA PRO A 82 -15.81 6.76 -8.08
C PRO A 82 -16.61 5.49 -7.71
N PHE A 83 -17.84 5.67 -7.25
CA PHE A 83 -18.68 4.58 -6.77
C PHE A 83 -18.90 3.49 -7.82
N GLY A 84 -18.55 2.24 -7.46
CA GLY A 84 -18.81 1.06 -8.29
C GLY A 84 -17.98 0.97 -9.57
N ASN A 85 -17.07 1.92 -9.82
CA ASN A 85 -16.18 1.88 -10.98
C ASN A 85 -14.76 1.49 -10.52
N VAL A 86 -14.47 0.19 -10.58
CA VAL A 86 -13.16 -0.36 -10.18
C VAL A 86 -12.06 0.17 -11.08
N GLU A 87 -12.23 0.16 -12.40
CA GLU A 87 -11.20 0.63 -13.35
C GLU A 87 -10.86 2.11 -13.14
N GLY A 88 -11.90 2.95 -13.02
CA GLY A 88 -11.73 4.37 -12.72
C GLY A 88 -11.07 4.61 -11.36
N SER A 89 -11.39 3.78 -10.36
CA SER A 89 -10.75 3.82 -9.05
C SER A 89 -9.26 3.49 -9.13
N LEU A 90 -8.89 2.42 -9.84
CA LEU A 90 -7.48 2.04 -10.01
C LEU A 90 -6.70 3.10 -10.78
N LYS A 91 -7.31 3.69 -11.81
CA LYS A 91 -6.70 4.81 -12.53
C LYS A 91 -6.45 6.01 -11.61
N LEU A 92 -7.45 6.41 -10.82
CA LEU A 92 -7.33 7.53 -9.89
C LEU A 92 -6.22 7.31 -8.85
N ILE A 93 -6.13 6.10 -8.29
CA ILE A 93 -5.09 5.73 -7.32
C ILE A 93 -3.70 5.78 -8.00
N GLY A 94 -3.59 5.28 -9.22
CA GLY A 94 -2.36 5.34 -10.02
C GLY A 94 -1.94 6.77 -10.31
N ASP A 95 -2.83 7.59 -10.86
CA ASP A 95 -2.58 9.01 -11.13
C ASP A 95 -2.10 9.74 -9.85
N SER A 96 -2.71 9.41 -8.70
CA SER A 96 -2.35 9.98 -7.39
C SER A 96 -0.95 9.55 -6.93
N ALA A 97 -0.61 8.27 -7.10
CA ALA A 97 0.73 7.76 -6.79
C ALA A 97 1.80 8.39 -7.69
N GLN A 98 1.49 8.53 -8.98
CA GLN A 98 2.37 9.16 -9.95
C GLN A 98 2.66 10.62 -9.58
N GLU A 99 1.63 11.41 -9.24
CA GLU A 99 1.79 12.82 -8.84
C GLU A 99 2.76 12.97 -7.65
N ILE A 100 2.63 12.13 -6.62
CA ILE A 100 3.50 12.15 -5.43
C ILE A 100 4.94 11.76 -5.80
N LEU A 101 5.09 10.72 -6.63
CA LEU A 101 6.39 10.22 -7.06
C LEU A 101 7.12 11.23 -7.95
N ASP A 102 6.41 11.93 -8.83
CA ASP A 102 6.94 12.97 -9.72
C ASP A 102 7.41 14.19 -8.92
N ASP A 103 6.75 14.50 -7.80
CA ASP A 103 7.18 15.53 -6.83
C ASP A 103 8.38 15.11 -5.97
N GLY A 104 8.93 13.90 -6.18
CA GLY A 104 10.08 13.38 -5.44
C GLY A 104 9.77 12.96 -4.00
N LYS A 105 8.48 12.83 -3.65
CA LYS A 105 8.03 12.47 -2.30
C LYS A 105 7.78 10.96 -2.19
N PHE A 106 7.74 10.46 -0.95
CA PHE A 106 7.46 9.06 -0.66
C PHE A 106 5.96 8.84 -0.36
N PRO A 107 5.23 8.06 -1.18
CA PRO A 107 3.81 7.83 -0.97
C PRO A 107 3.53 6.74 0.09
N ILE A 108 2.59 7.01 1.00
CA ILE A 108 1.98 6.04 1.91
C ILE A 108 0.48 6.01 1.66
N PHE A 109 -0.04 4.87 1.22
CA PHE A 109 -1.47 4.68 0.99
C PHE A 109 -2.10 3.88 2.13
N ILE A 110 -3.14 4.43 2.75
CA ILE A 110 -4.01 3.73 3.69
C ILE A 110 -5.26 3.30 2.93
N GLY A 111 -5.41 2.00 2.72
CA GLY A 111 -6.52 1.43 1.96
C GLY A 111 -7.68 0.90 2.77
N GLY A 112 -8.64 0.33 2.03
CA GLY A 112 -9.60 -0.64 2.54
C GLY A 112 -9.31 -2.06 2.05
N GLU A 113 -9.23 -2.28 0.74
CA GLU A 113 -8.95 -3.60 0.14
C GLU A 113 -7.56 -3.70 -0.50
N HIS A 114 -7.03 -4.92 -0.70
CA HIS A 114 -5.67 -5.12 -1.26
C HIS A 114 -5.52 -4.76 -2.75
N LEU A 115 -6.62 -4.62 -3.49
CA LEU A 115 -6.59 -4.26 -4.90
C LEU A 115 -5.98 -2.87 -5.14
N ILE A 116 -6.06 -1.97 -4.16
CA ILE A 116 -5.48 -0.62 -4.27
C ILE A 116 -3.95 -0.65 -4.46
N SER A 117 -3.29 -1.73 -4.02
CA SER A 117 -1.83 -1.86 -4.08
C SER A 117 -1.33 -1.99 -5.52
N VAL A 118 -2.16 -2.51 -6.43
CA VAL A 118 -1.79 -2.76 -7.83
C VAL A 118 -1.37 -1.48 -8.56
N PRO A 119 -2.22 -0.44 -8.66
CA PRO A 119 -1.83 0.80 -9.35
C PRO A 119 -0.65 1.49 -8.68
N VAL A 120 -0.56 1.48 -7.34
CA VAL A 120 0.56 2.08 -6.62
C VAL A 120 1.88 1.40 -6.97
N ILE A 121 1.94 0.07 -6.89
CA ILE A 121 3.16 -0.70 -7.22
C ILE A 121 3.52 -0.52 -8.69
N LYS A 122 2.54 -0.45 -9.60
CA LYS A 122 2.79 -0.16 -11.03
C LYS A 122 3.50 1.18 -11.22
N GLU A 123 3.04 2.25 -10.56
CA GLU A 123 3.69 3.56 -10.68
C GLU A 123 5.08 3.60 -10.02
N VAL A 124 5.23 2.98 -8.86
CA VAL A 124 6.55 2.84 -8.20
C VAL A 124 7.51 2.07 -9.11
N HIS A 125 7.06 0.99 -9.73
CA HIS A 125 7.88 0.22 -10.66
C HIS A 125 8.28 1.03 -11.90
N LYS A 126 7.43 1.91 -12.44
CA LYS A 126 7.84 2.79 -13.55
C LYS A 126 9.03 3.68 -13.17
N LYS A 127 9.13 4.09 -11.90
CA LYS A 127 10.21 4.94 -11.39
C LYS A 127 11.50 4.17 -11.07
N TYR A 128 11.38 3.00 -10.42
CA TYR A 128 12.53 2.24 -9.91
C TYR A 128 12.92 1.02 -10.78
N GLY A 129 12.07 0.64 -11.73
CA GLY A 129 12.28 -0.50 -12.63
C GLY A 129 12.58 -1.79 -11.88
N ASP A 130 13.49 -2.57 -12.44
CA ASP A 130 13.89 -3.88 -11.92
C ASP A 130 14.53 -3.82 -10.52
N GLU A 131 14.93 -2.65 -10.02
CA GLU A 131 15.48 -2.49 -8.66
C GLU A 131 14.41 -2.60 -7.57
N LEU A 132 13.12 -2.51 -7.93
CA LEU A 132 12.03 -2.64 -6.99
C LEU A 132 11.98 -4.04 -6.35
N ILE A 133 11.84 -4.06 -5.03
CA ILE A 133 11.60 -5.27 -4.23
C ILE A 133 10.27 -5.08 -3.52
N VAL A 134 9.39 -6.09 -3.60
CA VAL A 134 8.08 -6.06 -2.95
C VAL A 134 8.05 -7.04 -1.79
N LEU A 135 7.83 -6.50 -0.59
CA LEU A 135 7.60 -7.27 0.63
C LEU A 135 6.10 -7.30 0.90
N HIS A 136 5.50 -8.49 0.85
CA HIS A 136 4.06 -8.71 1.03
C HIS A 136 3.81 -9.50 2.32
N PHE A 137 3.19 -8.83 3.29
CA PHE A 137 2.80 -9.40 4.56
C PHE A 137 1.29 -9.57 4.59
N ASP A 138 0.82 -10.81 4.58
CA ASP A 138 -0.60 -11.10 4.46
C ASP A 138 -0.92 -12.52 4.96
N ALA A 139 -2.08 -12.73 5.55
CA ALA A 139 -2.50 -14.09 5.86
C ALA A 139 -2.74 -14.92 4.58
N HIS A 140 -3.06 -14.27 3.45
CA HIS A 140 -3.34 -14.92 2.16
C HIS A 140 -2.32 -14.47 1.10
N ALA A 141 -1.93 -15.36 0.19
CA ALA A 141 -0.94 -15.00 -0.83
C ALA A 141 -1.49 -14.10 -1.95
N ASP A 142 -2.81 -14.07 -2.15
CA ASP A 142 -3.47 -13.31 -3.20
C ASP A 142 -2.93 -13.56 -4.62
N LEU A 143 -2.40 -14.76 -4.89
CA LEU A 143 -1.78 -15.18 -6.17
C LEU A 143 -2.76 -15.82 -7.18
N ARG A 144 -4.07 -15.81 -6.92
CA ARG A 144 -5.06 -16.46 -7.80
C ARG A 144 -5.23 -15.66 -9.08
N GLU A 145 -5.46 -16.29 -10.22
CA GLU A 145 -5.64 -15.53 -11.46
C GLU A 145 -6.84 -14.59 -11.35
N VAL A 146 -7.99 -15.17 -11.01
CA VAL A 146 -9.26 -14.48 -10.88
C VAL A 146 -9.97 -14.96 -9.62
N ILE A 147 -10.62 -14.05 -8.91
CA ILE A 147 -11.65 -14.33 -7.91
C ILE A 147 -12.91 -13.61 -8.35
N TRP A 148 -13.99 -14.34 -8.64
CA TRP A 148 -15.30 -13.79 -9.03
C TRP A 148 -15.23 -12.77 -10.18
N ASP A 149 -14.55 -13.11 -11.28
CA ASP A 149 -14.33 -12.26 -12.46
C ASP A 149 -13.49 -10.99 -12.21
N VAL A 150 -12.91 -10.85 -11.02
CA VAL A 150 -11.94 -9.81 -10.67
C VAL A 150 -10.55 -10.42 -10.56
N LEU A 151 -9.58 -9.86 -11.29
CA LEU A 151 -8.19 -10.29 -11.21
C LEU A 151 -7.61 -9.93 -9.83
N THR A 152 -6.87 -10.86 -9.21
CA THR A 152 -6.36 -10.61 -7.85
C THR A 152 -5.11 -9.73 -7.85
N PRO A 153 -4.82 -9.05 -6.73
CA PRO A 153 -3.75 -8.05 -6.68
C PRO A 153 -2.37 -8.62 -7.02
N MET A 154 -1.96 -9.73 -6.39
CA MET A 154 -0.62 -10.27 -6.63
C MET A 154 -0.51 -10.97 -7.99
N HIS A 155 -1.61 -11.52 -8.52
CA HIS A 155 -1.61 -12.01 -9.90
C HIS A 155 -1.49 -10.89 -10.93
N LEU A 156 -2.23 -9.79 -10.79
CA LEU A 156 -2.16 -8.60 -11.66
C LEU A 156 -0.75 -8.02 -11.74
N LEU A 157 0.01 -8.13 -10.65
CA LEU A 157 1.39 -7.69 -10.59
C LEU A 157 2.36 -8.71 -11.20
N SER A 158 2.01 -10.00 -11.22
CA SER A 158 2.81 -11.06 -11.83
C SER A 158 2.63 -11.18 -13.35
N GLU A 159 1.42 -11.02 -13.89
CA GLU A 159 1.16 -11.12 -15.34
C GLU A 159 1.58 -9.88 -16.12
N GLY A 160 1.75 -8.75 -15.45
CA GLY A 160 2.34 -7.53 -16.01
C GLY A 160 3.81 -7.68 -16.41
N SER A 161 4.32 -8.90 -16.70
CA SER A 161 5.56 -9.34 -17.37
C SER A 161 6.84 -8.49 -17.22
N SER A 162 6.93 -7.64 -16.22
CA SER A 162 8.08 -6.77 -15.94
C SER A 162 8.02 -6.19 -14.53
N THR A 163 6.85 -6.14 -13.89
CA THR A 163 6.63 -5.37 -12.65
C THR A 163 7.04 -6.11 -11.37
N LEU A 164 6.90 -7.42 -11.33
CA LEU A 164 7.38 -8.26 -10.22
C LEU A 164 8.28 -9.36 -10.75
N CYS A 165 9.59 -9.25 -10.49
CA CYS A 165 10.46 -10.41 -10.59
C CYS A 165 10.11 -11.39 -9.46
N PRO A 166 9.82 -12.68 -9.75
CA PRO A 166 9.54 -13.68 -8.72
C PRO A 166 10.68 -13.83 -7.71
N GLU A 167 11.92 -13.52 -8.10
CA GLU A 167 13.10 -13.54 -7.22
C GLU A 167 13.15 -12.39 -6.20
N LYS A 168 12.34 -11.34 -6.40
CA LYS A 168 12.35 -10.09 -5.61
C LYS A 168 11.02 -9.84 -4.88
N THR A 169 10.16 -10.86 -4.82
CA THR A 169 8.89 -10.81 -4.10
C THR A 169 8.93 -11.78 -2.93
N PHE A 170 8.85 -11.27 -1.71
CA PHE A 170 8.76 -12.10 -0.51
C PHE A 170 7.33 -12.07 0.01
N ILE A 171 6.69 -13.24 0.05
CA ILE A 171 5.32 -13.41 0.52
C ILE A 171 5.35 -14.27 1.79
N SER A 172 4.87 -13.71 2.90
CA SER A 172 4.66 -14.46 4.13
C SER A 172 3.16 -14.69 4.32
N SER A 173 2.63 -15.83 3.86
CA SER A 173 1.19 -16.10 3.88
C SER A 173 0.82 -17.59 3.84
N ALA A 174 -0.45 -17.89 4.08
CA ALA A 174 -1.04 -19.20 3.80
C ALA A 174 -1.39 -19.34 2.31
N LEU A 175 -1.05 -20.50 1.74
CA LEU A 175 -1.26 -20.83 0.33
C LEU A 175 -2.27 -21.97 0.16
N ASP A 176 -3.21 -21.79 -0.77
CA ASP A 176 -4.06 -22.89 -1.25
C ASP A 176 -3.37 -23.76 -2.33
N GLN A 177 -4.02 -24.85 -2.74
CA GLN A 177 -3.43 -25.81 -3.69
C GLN A 177 -3.21 -25.25 -5.09
N GLU A 178 -4.04 -24.31 -5.56
CA GLU A 178 -3.88 -23.69 -6.89
C GLU A 178 -2.73 -22.69 -6.85
N GLN A 179 -2.67 -21.86 -5.81
CA GLN A 179 -1.58 -20.90 -5.59
C GLN A 179 -0.23 -21.58 -5.43
N ARG A 180 -0.17 -22.76 -4.79
CA ARG A 180 1.06 -23.58 -4.72
C ARG A 180 1.52 -24.08 -6.09
N LYS A 181 0.60 -24.31 -7.03
CA LYS A 181 0.91 -24.80 -8.37
C LYS A 181 1.30 -23.67 -9.32
N SER A 182 0.67 -22.50 -9.20
CA SER A 182 1.01 -21.31 -9.98
C SER A 182 2.28 -20.61 -9.49
N SER A 183 2.62 -20.78 -8.21
CA SER A 183 3.90 -20.35 -7.68
C SER A 183 5.03 -21.25 -8.22
N ASN A 184 5.63 -20.89 -9.35
CA ASN A 184 6.99 -21.33 -9.71
C ASN A 184 8.06 -20.82 -8.69
N LEU A 185 7.63 -20.13 -7.62
CA LEU A 185 8.46 -19.75 -6.48
C LEU A 185 8.80 -20.98 -5.61
N GLN A 186 9.85 -21.72 -5.97
CA GLN A 186 10.53 -22.67 -5.08
C GLN A 186 11.21 -22.02 -3.85
N ARG A 187 10.89 -20.76 -3.50
CA ARG A 187 11.44 -20.05 -2.33
C ARG A 187 10.38 -19.33 -1.50
N ILE A 188 9.16 -19.85 -1.47
CA ILE A 188 8.25 -19.51 -0.36
C ILE A 188 8.72 -20.35 0.84
N THR A 189 9.70 -19.84 1.59
CA THR A 189 9.97 -20.42 2.90
C THR A 189 8.80 -20.05 3.80
N PRO A 190 8.03 -21.03 4.33
CA PRO A 190 7.14 -20.73 5.44
C PRO A 190 8.06 -20.24 6.57
N ILE A 191 8.02 -18.95 6.88
CA ILE A 191 8.70 -18.40 8.07
C ILE A 191 7.86 -18.84 9.27
N CYS A 192 7.93 -20.13 9.55
CA CYS A 192 7.42 -20.78 10.73
C CYS A 192 8.49 -21.74 11.26
N THR A 193 9.77 -21.42 11.06
CA THR A 193 10.90 -21.85 11.92
C THR A 193 12.20 -21.24 11.40
N SER A 194 12.98 -20.67 12.31
CA SER A 194 14.36 -20.16 12.13
C SER A 194 14.51 -18.71 11.63
N LEU A 195 14.50 -17.82 12.62
CA LEU A 195 15.27 -16.57 12.67
C LEU A 195 16.68 -16.78 12.09
N MET A 196 17.05 -16.07 11.03
CA MET A 196 18.45 -15.89 10.64
C MET A 196 18.66 -14.44 10.23
N LEU A 197 19.18 -13.66 11.18
CA LEU A 197 19.83 -12.37 10.93
C LEU A 197 20.89 -12.56 9.85
N LEU A 198 20.80 -11.81 8.76
CA LEU A 198 21.94 -11.51 7.91
C LEU A 198 21.98 -10.02 7.60
N SER A 199 22.85 -9.39 8.37
CA SER A 199 23.42 -8.06 8.21
C SER A 199 23.93 -7.78 6.78
N HIS A 200 23.36 -6.77 6.11
CA HIS A 200 24.11 -5.82 5.28
C HIS A 200 23.19 -4.67 4.82
N TRP A 201 23.09 -3.63 5.66
CA TRP A 201 22.59 -2.31 5.27
C TRP A 201 23.66 -1.30 5.70
N ARG A 202 24.56 -0.98 4.77
CA ARG A 202 25.50 0.15 4.83
C ARG A 202 26.04 0.38 3.42
N LYS A 203 25.51 1.38 2.74
CA LYS A 203 26.21 2.62 2.38
C LYS A 203 25.22 3.62 1.83
#